data_AF-A0A7S0HIF7-F1
#
_entry.id   AF-A0A7S0HIF7-F1
#
_cell.length_a   1.000
_cell.length_b   1.000
_cell.length_c   1.000
_cell.angle_alpha   90.00
_cell.angle_beta   90.00
_cell.angle_gamma   90.00
#
_symmetry.space_group_name_H-M   'P 1'
#
loop_
_entity.id
_entity.type
_entity.pdbx_description
1 polymer ?
#
loop_
_entity_poly.entity_id
_entity_poly.type
_entity_poly.pdbx_seq_one_letter_code
_entity_poly.pdbx_strand_id
1 'polypeptide(L)'
;ASHIVTIVSIAGRAMPSPKNSMYSSMDLVGIVSTLESHWVVLDAELSEIRKDFGALRTLTRKHGEFWNRPLVQLKKARTQKENLLKEIKFQMELFNLHIQQGRDLCSKLSVVASHIKTAPAQLQSQLAIEVVSPILANSNNPLSAARR
;
A
#
# COMPACT_ATOMS: atom_id res chain seq x y z
N ALA A 1 37.84 -4.32 -16.25
CA ALA A 1 37.13 -4.57 -14.98
C ALA A 1 35.82 -5.28 -15.32
N SER A 2 35.87 -6.61 -15.48
CA SER A 2 35.43 -7.63 -14.52
C SER A 2 33.95 -7.51 -14.12
N HIS A 3 33.12 -8.28 -14.85
CA HIS A 3 31.74 -8.59 -14.48
C HIS A 3 31.74 -9.74 -13.50
N ILE A 4 31.22 -9.53 -12.28
CA ILE A 4 30.84 -10.62 -11.38
C ILE A 4 29.41 -10.35 -10.94
N VAL A 5 28.49 -11.12 -11.53
CA VAL A 5 27.13 -11.31 -11.04
C VAL A 5 27.23 -12.35 -9.94
N THR A 6 27.07 -11.94 -8.68
CA THR A 6 26.94 -12.88 -7.56
C THR A 6 25.46 -13.20 -7.35
N ILE A 7 25.03 -14.34 -7.85
CA ILE A 7 23.77 -14.97 -7.44
C ILE A 7 24.01 -15.61 -6.08
N VAL A 8 23.43 -15.04 -5.03
CA VAL A 8 23.45 -15.64 -3.69
C VAL A 8 22.38 -16.74 -3.65
N SER A 9 22.85 -17.98 -3.59
CA SER A 9 22.06 -19.18 -3.31
C SER A 9 21.46 -19.09 -1.90
N ILE A 10 20.14 -19.20 -1.77
CA ILE A 10 19.45 -19.31 -0.47
C ILE A 10 19.15 -20.78 -0.23
N ALA A 11 20.15 -21.50 0.31
CA ALA A 11 19.94 -22.77 0.98
C ALA A 11 19.35 -22.53 2.39
N GLY A 12 18.46 -23.43 2.80
CA GLY A 12 17.56 -23.29 3.95
C GLY A 12 18.20 -22.75 5.24
N ARG A 13 17.57 -21.71 5.79
CA ARG A 13 17.62 -21.36 7.20
C ARG A 13 16.21 -21.09 7.69
N ALA A 14 15.89 -21.70 8.82
CA ALA A 14 14.62 -21.56 9.52
C ALA A 14 14.18 -20.09 9.60
N MET A 15 12.91 -19.85 9.27
CA MET A 15 12.27 -18.54 9.37
C MET A 15 12.40 -18.02 10.82
N PRO A 16 13.09 -16.90 11.06
CA PRO A 16 12.97 -16.23 12.34
C PRO A 16 11.52 -15.74 12.51
N SER A 17 10.92 -16.09 13.63
CA SER A 17 9.59 -15.60 14.05
C SER A 17 9.56 -14.06 13.96
N PRO A 18 8.49 -13.44 13.43
CA PRO A 18 8.43 -11.99 13.25
C PRO A 18 8.14 -11.29 14.58
N LYS A 19 9.09 -11.34 15.51
CA LYS A 19 9.08 -10.57 16.76
C LYS A 19 10.01 -9.39 16.60
N ASN A 20 9.50 -8.39 15.89
CA ASN A 20 9.88 -6.97 15.83
C ASN A 20 9.73 -6.48 14.40
N SER A 21 8.49 -6.15 14.04
CA SER A 21 8.18 -5.16 13.01
C SER A 21 8.71 -3.80 13.48
N MET A 22 10.03 -3.65 13.52
CA MET A 22 10.71 -2.39 13.81
C MET A 22 10.73 -1.46 12.58
N TYR A 23 10.10 -1.89 11.47
CA TYR A 23 9.58 -0.96 10.47
C TYR A 23 8.34 -0.32 11.06
N SER A 24 8.64 0.74 11.81
CA SER A 24 7.77 1.84 12.19
C SER A 24 6.52 1.88 11.31
N SER A 25 5.35 1.84 11.96
CA SER A 25 4.13 2.41 11.41
C SER A 25 4.42 3.90 11.14
N MET A 26 5.13 4.17 10.06
CA MET A 26 5.46 5.51 9.62
C MET A 26 4.13 6.15 9.29
N ASP A 27 3.77 7.19 10.03
CA ASP A 27 2.48 7.84 9.90
C ASP A 27 2.32 8.37 8.47
N LEU A 28 1.52 7.67 7.67
CA LEU A 28 1.29 7.99 6.26
C LEU A 28 0.68 9.38 6.11
N VAL A 29 -0.14 9.80 7.08
CA VAL A 29 -0.71 11.14 7.13
C VAL A 29 0.40 12.16 7.34
N GLY A 30 1.34 11.88 8.24
CA GLY A 30 2.53 12.71 8.46
C GLY A 30 3.41 12.85 7.20
N ILE A 31 3.62 11.77 6.45
CA ILE A 31 4.39 11.82 5.20
C ILE A 31 3.68 12.67 4.14
N VAL A 32 2.39 12.45 3.92
CA VAL A 32 1.60 13.24 2.95
C VAL A 32 1.58 14.70 3.35
N SER A 33 1.32 15.01 4.62
CA SER A 33 1.32 16.38 5.13
C SER A 33 2.69 17.06 4.96
N THR A 34 3.79 16.33 5.13
CA THR A 34 5.15 16.86 4.90
C THR A 34 5.36 17.17 3.41
N LEU A 35 4.97 16.26 2.51
CA LEU A 35 5.08 16.48 1.06
C LEU A 35 4.23 17.67 0.58
N GLU A 36 3.01 17.79 1.10
CA GLU A 36 2.13 18.93 0.83
C GLU A 36 2.74 20.25 1.33
N SER A 37 3.28 20.27 2.55
CA SER A 37 3.97 21.44 3.07
C SER A 37 5.17 21.83 2.21
N HIS A 38 5.98 20.85 1.79
CA HIS A 38 7.13 21.11 0.91
C HIS A 38 6.69 21.62 -0.46
N TRP A 39 5.58 21.11 -1.00
CA TRP A 39 5.01 21.58 -2.25
C TRP A 39 4.60 23.06 -2.17
N VAL A 40 3.89 23.45 -1.10
CA VAL A 40 3.47 24.85 -0.90
C VAL A 40 4.67 25.80 -0.83
N VAL A 41 5.70 25.42 -0.07
CA VAL A 41 6.92 26.23 0.06
C VAL A 41 7.64 26.36 -1.29
N LEU A 42 7.83 25.25 -2.01
CA LEU A 42 8.48 25.28 -3.32
C LEU A 42 7.72 26.10 -4.35
N ASP A 43 6.38 26.06 -4.34
CA ASP A 43 5.57 26.87 -5.25
C ASP A 43 5.69 28.37 -4.93
N ALA A 44 5.68 28.74 -3.64
CA ALA A 44 5.91 30.11 -3.20
C ALA A 44 7.31 30.61 -3.60
N GLU A 45 8.36 29.81 -3.36
CA GLU A 45 9.74 30.14 -3.76
C GLU A 45 9.88 30.29 -5.28
N LEU A 46 9.22 29.43 -6.06
CA LEU A 46 9.22 29.54 -7.53
C LEU A 46 8.51 30.82 -8.00
N SER A 47 7.44 31.22 -7.31
CA SER A 47 6.74 32.48 -7.56
C SER A 47 7.64 33.69 -7.27
N GLU A 48 8.39 33.66 -6.16
CA GLU A 48 9.34 34.70 -5.80
C GLU A 48 10.50 34.79 -6.80
N ILE A 49 11.09 33.66 -7.18
CA ILE A 49 12.14 33.59 -8.22
C ILE A 49 11.66 34.25 -9.52
N ARG A 50 10.40 34.09 -9.92
CA ARG A 50 9.85 34.75 -11.12
C ARG A 50 9.82 36.27 -10.97
N LYS A 51 9.51 36.79 -9.79
CA LYS A 51 9.55 38.23 -9.49
C LYS A 51 10.99 38.75 -9.55
N ASP A 52 11.93 38.02 -8.95
CA ASP A 52 13.36 38.35 -8.96
C ASP A 52 13.94 38.39 -10.37
N PHE A 53 13.50 37.50 -11.26
CA PHE A 53 13.85 37.55 -12.67
C PHE A 53 13.46 38.89 -13.33
N GLY A 54 12.27 39.40 -13.03
CA GLY A 54 11.80 40.69 -13.54
C GLY A 54 12.63 41.86 -13.01
N ALA A 55 12.93 41.83 -11.70
CA ALA A 55 13.77 42.84 -11.05
C ALA A 55 15.20 42.84 -11.61
N LEU A 56 15.84 41.67 -11.67
CA LEU A 56 17.19 41.52 -12.21
C LEU A 56 17.28 41.92 -13.68
N ARG A 57 16.30 41.55 -14.52
CA ARG A 57 16.28 42.00 -15.92
C ARG A 57 16.21 43.52 -16.03
N THR A 58 15.46 44.17 -15.15
CA THR A 58 15.37 45.63 -15.10
C THR A 58 16.71 46.26 -14.67
N LEU A 59 17.37 45.68 -13.67
CA LEU A 59 18.67 46.11 -13.19
C LEU A 59 19.77 45.91 -14.24
N THR A 60 19.80 44.76 -14.94
CA THR A 60 20.71 44.51 -16.06
C THR A 60 20.55 45.57 -17.14
N ARG A 61 19.30 45.92 -17.50
CA ARG A 61 19.04 46.93 -18.52
C ARG A 61 19.50 48.34 -18.10
N LYS A 62 19.38 48.69 -16.82
CA LYS A 62 19.70 50.02 -16.30
C LYS A 62 21.18 50.20 -15.96
N HIS A 63 21.83 49.15 -15.48
CA HIS A 63 23.16 49.24 -14.86
C HIS A 63 24.20 48.31 -15.53
N GLY A 64 23.83 47.65 -16.62
CA GLY A 64 24.73 46.81 -17.39
C GLY A 64 24.92 45.40 -16.81
N GLU A 65 26.01 44.76 -17.23
CA GLU A 65 26.17 43.30 -17.15
C GLU A 65 26.49 42.72 -15.77
N PHE A 66 26.72 43.55 -14.75
CA PHE A 66 26.99 43.09 -13.39
C PHE A 66 25.96 42.08 -12.88
N TRP A 67 24.69 42.28 -13.27
CA TRP A 67 23.56 41.46 -12.87
C TRP A 67 23.43 40.13 -13.63
N ASN A 68 24.24 39.89 -14.67
CA ASN A 68 24.19 38.66 -15.46
C ASN A 68 24.53 37.41 -14.63
N ARG A 69 25.51 37.50 -13.72
CA ARG A 69 25.91 36.37 -12.86
C ARG A 69 24.77 35.95 -11.90
N PRO A 70 24.15 36.86 -11.12
CA PRO A 70 22.94 36.54 -10.36
C PRO A 70 21.81 35.94 -11.22
N LEU A 71 21.63 36.43 -12.44
CA LEU A 71 20.59 35.94 -13.36
C LEU A 71 20.79 34.47 -13.75
N VAL A 72 22.05 34.07 -13.99
CA VAL A 72 22.41 32.66 -14.28
C VAL A 72 22.21 31.78 -13.04
N GLN A 73 22.60 32.25 -11.86
CA GLN A 73 22.40 31.53 -10.60
C GLN A 73 20.90 31.32 -10.30
N LEU A 74 20.10 32.37 -10.50
CA LEU A 74 18.66 32.33 -10.32
C LEU A 74 17.99 31.34 -11.30
N LYS A 75 18.48 31.27 -12.55
CA LYS A 75 18.03 30.28 -13.54
C LYS A 75 18.32 28.86 -13.07
N LYS A 76 19.51 28.60 -12.55
CA LYS A 76 19.88 27.29 -12.00
C LYS A 76 18.98 26.92 -10.80
N ALA A 77 18.79 27.86 -9.86
CA ALA A 77 17.94 27.66 -8.70
C ALA A 77 16.49 27.35 -9.08
N ARG A 78 15.95 28.06 -10.08
CA ARG A 78 14.63 27.80 -10.65
C ARG A 78 14.51 26.36 -11.15
N THR A 79 15.43 25.93 -12.02
CA THR A 79 15.41 24.59 -12.60
C THR A 79 15.51 23.51 -11.52
N GLN A 80 16.36 23.70 -10.51
CA GLN A 80 16.47 22.76 -9.38
C GLN A 80 15.14 22.62 -8.63
N LYS A 81 14.49 23.74 -8.30
CA LYS A 81 13.19 23.74 -7.61
C LYS A 81 12.06 23.16 -8.45
N GLU A 82 12.02 23.46 -9.76
CA GLU A 82 11.05 22.85 -10.68
C GLU A 82 11.21 21.33 -10.76
N ASN A 83 12.44 20.82 -10.71
CA ASN A 83 12.68 19.38 -10.70
C ASN A 83 12.23 18.74 -9.38
N LEU A 84 12.49 19.39 -8.23
CA LEU A 84 11.99 18.91 -6.94
C LEU A 84 10.46 18.89 -6.88
N LEU A 85 9.80 19.89 -7.45
CA LEU A 85 8.34 19.93 -7.51
C LEU A 85 7.76 18.77 -8.35
N LYS A 86 8.40 18.47 -9.49
CA LYS A 86 8.03 17.31 -10.32
C LYS A 86 8.20 15.99 -9.56
N GLU A 87 9.29 15.86 -8.82
CA GLU A 87 9.56 14.68 -8.00
C GLU A 87 8.50 14.50 -6.92
N ILE A 88 8.18 15.56 -6.16
CA ILE A 88 7.12 15.50 -5.14
C ILE A 88 5.79 15.07 -5.76
N LYS A 89 5.44 15.63 -6.91
CA LYS A 89 4.20 15.26 -7.62
C LYS A 89 4.20 13.78 -8.02
N PHE A 90 5.30 13.30 -8.58
CA PHE A 90 5.46 11.90 -8.94
C PHE A 90 5.35 10.97 -7.72
N GLN A 91 5.98 11.34 -6.60
CA GLN A 91 5.88 10.58 -5.35
C GLN A 91 4.45 10.55 -4.80
N MET A 92 3.71 11.66 -4.87
CA MET A 92 2.29 11.68 -4.48
C MET A 92 1.42 10.78 -5.38
N GLU A 93 1.66 10.78 -6.70
CA GLU A 93 0.96 9.91 -7.64
C GLU A 93 1.24 8.43 -7.39
N LEU A 94 2.51 8.06 -7.18
CA LEU A 94 2.91 6.70 -6.80
C LEU A 94 2.29 6.28 -5.47
N PHE A 95 2.28 7.17 -4.49
CA PHE A 95 1.66 6.90 -3.20
C PHE A 95 0.18 6.57 -3.35
N ASN A 96 -0.55 7.38 -4.11
CA ASN A 96 -1.97 7.15 -4.39
C ASN A 96 -2.21 5.81 -5.10
N LEU A 97 -1.35 5.45 -6.06
CA LEU A 97 -1.41 4.15 -6.73
C LEU A 97 -1.26 2.99 -5.73
N HIS A 98 -0.26 3.05 -4.84
CA HIS A 98 -0.03 2.00 -3.85
C HIS A 98 -1.20 1.89 -2.84
N ILE A 99 -1.77 3.01 -2.41
CA ILE A 99 -2.96 3.00 -1.55
C ILE A 99 -4.14 2.32 -2.24
N GLN A 100 -4.37 2.62 -3.53
CA GLN A 100 -5.44 1.98 -4.29
C GLN A 100 -5.22 0.48 -4.43
N GLN A 101 -4.01 0.05 -4.79
CA GLN A 101 -3.66 -1.37 -4.86
C GLN A 101 -3.84 -2.10 -3.52
N GLY A 102 -3.48 -1.44 -2.41
CA GLY A 102 -3.70 -1.97 -1.06
C GLY A 102 -5.18 -2.16 -0.74
N ARG A 103 -6.04 -1.20 -1.12
CA ARG A 103 -7.50 -1.31 -0.96
C ARG A 103 -8.08 -2.45 -1.79
N ASP A 104 -7.65 -2.59 -3.04
CA ASP A 104 -8.10 -3.67 -3.92
C ASP A 104 -7.71 -5.05 -3.37
N LEU A 105 -6.51 -5.17 -2.79
CA LEU A 105 -6.07 -6.39 -2.12
C LEU A 105 -6.93 -6.69 -0.89
N CYS A 106 -7.18 -5.70 -0.03
CA CYS A 106 -8.03 -5.87 1.16
C CYS A 106 -9.45 -6.31 0.78
N SER A 107 -10.01 -5.76 -0.30
CA SER A 107 -11.31 -6.17 -0.83
C SER A 107 -11.33 -7.64 -1.25
N LYS A 108 -10.34 -8.09 -2.04
CA LYS A 108 -10.20 -9.48 -2.46
C LYS A 108 -10.05 -10.43 -1.25
N LEU A 109 -9.23 -10.05 -0.27
CA LEU A 109 -9.05 -10.84 0.95
C LEU A 109 -10.33 -10.91 1.79
N SER A 110 -11.11 -9.82 1.85
CA SER A 110 -12.41 -9.81 2.54
C SER A 110 -13.39 -10.81 1.92
N VAL A 111 -13.42 -10.90 0.59
CA VAL A 111 -14.24 -11.90 -0.13
C VAL A 111 -13.77 -13.31 0.20
N VAL A 112 -12.47 -13.58 0.17
CA VAL A 112 -11.94 -14.91 0.54
C VAL A 112 -12.29 -15.25 1.99
N ALA A 113 -12.14 -14.30 2.91
CA ALA A 113 -12.47 -14.48 4.32
C ALA A 113 -13.97 -14.76 4.55
N SER A 114 -14.88 -14.17 3.77
CA SER A 114 -16.30 -14.48 3.87
C SER A 114 -16.63 -15.90 3.44
N HIS A 115 -15.99 -16.41 2.39
CA HIS A 115 -16.18 -17.80 1.92
C HIS A 115 -15.69 -18.84 2.94
N ILE A 116 -14.58 -18.54 3.63
CA ILE A 116 -14.06 -19.40 4.72
C ILE A 116 -15.04 -19.43 5.91
N LYS A 117 -15.69 -18.31 6.24
CA LYS A 117 -16.70 -18.25 7.31
C LYS A 117 -18.01 -18.98 6.97
N THR A 118 -18.35 -19.12 5.69
CA THR A 118 -19.57 -19.84 5.25
C THR A 118 -19.38 -21.34 5.06
N ALA A 119 -18.14 -21.82 4.87
CA ALA A 119 -17.83 -23.24 4.73
C ALA A 119 -18.26 -24.15 5.92
N PRO A 120 -18.24 -23.75 7.21
CA PRO A 120 -18.67 -24.63 8.29
C PRO A 120 -20.19 -24.85 8.36
N ALA A 121 -21.00 -23.98 7.74
CA ALA A 121 -22.47 -24.12 7.77
C ALA A 121 -22.98 -25.18 6.79
N GLN A 122 -22.36 -25.34 5.62
CA GLN A 122 -22.75 -26.35 4.64
C GLN A 122 -22.27 -27.77 5.01
N LEU A 123 -21.14 -27.88 5.71
CA LEU A 123 -20.65 -29.19 6.20
C LEU A 123 -21.45 -29.71 7.40
N GLN A 124 -22.07 -28.85 8.22
CA GLN A 124 -22.96 -29.29 9.29
C GLN A 124 -24.31 -29.81 8.78
N SER A 125 -24.81 -29.31 7.65
CA SER A 125 -26.06 -29.80 7.04
C SER A 125 -25.92 -31.17 6.38
N GLN A 126 -24.71 -31.59 5.98
CA GLN A 126 -24.47 -32.90 5.36
C GLN A 126 -24.16 -34.02 6.37
N LEU A 127 -23.79 -33.69 7.62
CA LEU A 127 -23.60 -34.68 8.68
C LEU A 127 -24.89 -35.03 9.45
N ALA A 128 -25.98 -34.28 9.24
CA ALA A 128 -27.25 -34.50 9.94
C ALA A 128 -28.21 -35.48 9.23
N ILE A 129 -27.86 -35.97 8.03
CA ILE A 129 -28.71 -36.87 7.23
C ILE A 129 -27.93 -38.14 6.89
N GLU A 130 -27.73 -39.01 7.89
CA GLU A 130 -27.72 -40.48 7.77
C GLU A 130 -27.19 -41.11 9.07
N VAL A 131 -28.03 -41.15 10.11
CA VAL A 131 -27.96 -42.22 11.12
C VAL A 131 -29.39 -42.71 11.37
N VAL A 132 -30.03 -43.24 10.32
CA VAL A 132 -31.20 -44.11 10.51
C VAL A 132 -30.65 -45.53 10.58
N SER A 133 -30.41 -46.02 11.80
CA SER A 133 -30.05 -47.43 12.03
C SER A 133 -31.24 -48.33 11.66
N PRO A 134 -31.12 -49.26 10.70
CA PRO A 134 -32.22 -50.14 10.32
C PRO A 134 -32.13 -51.45 11.12
N ILE A 135 -32.41 -51.43 12.43
CA ILE A 135 -32.63 -52.67 13.18
C ILE A 135 -33.65 -52.42 14.29
N LEU A 136 -34.91 -52.81 14.05
CA LEU A 136 -35.86 -53.40 15.01
C LEU A 136 -37.27 -53.43 14.40
N ALA A 137 -37.50 -54.40 13.53
CA ALA A 137 -38.85 -54.79 13.11
C ALA A 137 -38.98 -56.32 13.17
N ASN A 138 -38.78 -56.91 14.35
CA ASN A 138 -39.39 -58.19 14.66
C ASN A 138 -39.43 -58.46 16.17
N SER A 139 -40.42 -57.90 16.86
CA SER A 139 -40.82 -58.40 18.17
C SER A 139 -42.29 -58.05 18.43
N ASN A 140 -43.19 -58.70 17.72
CA ASN A 140 -44.59 -58.79 18.13
C ASN A 140 -45.09 -60.21 17.81
N ASN A 141 -44.90 -61.12 18.76
CA ASN A 141 -45.88 -62.18 18.93
C ASN A 141 -46.12 -62.38 20.44
N PRO A 142 -47.26 -61.93 20.98
CA PRO A 142 -47.57 -62.07 22.39
C PRO A 142 -47.96 -63.53 22.70
N LEU A 143 -47.34 -64.08 23.73
CA LEU A 143 -47.78 -65.29 24.41
C LEU A 143 -49.21 -65.09 24.94
N SER A 144 -50.20 -65.69 24.27
CA SER A 144 -51.52 -65.94 24.86
C SER A 144 -51.55 -67.37 25.42
N ALA A 145 -51.48 -67.46 26.74
CA ALA A 145 -51.84 -68.66 27.49
C ALA A 145 -53.37 -68.77 27.61
N ALA A 146 -53.95 -69.94 27.28
CA ALA A 146 -55.22 -70.48 27.81
C ALA A 146 -55.45 -71.89 27.19
N ARG A 147 -55.22 -72.98 27.94
CA ARG A 147 -56.18 -73.75 28.78
C ARG A 147 -56.82 -74.94 28.05
N ARG A 148 -56.55 -76.11 28.65
CA ARG A 148 -57.17 -77.45 28.57
C ARG A 148 -56.75 -78.35 27.41
#